data_AF-A0A535A8Z9-F1
#
_entry.id   AF-A0A535A8Z9-F1
#
_cell.length_a   1.000
_cell.length_b   1.000
_cell.length_c   1.000
_cell.angle_alpha   90.00
_cell.angle_beta   90.00
_cell.angle_gamma   90.00
#
_symmetry.space_group_name_H-M   'P 1'
#
loop_
_entity.id
_entity.type
_entity.pdbx_description
1 polymer ?
#
loop_
_entity_poly.entity_id
_entity_poly.type
_entity_poly.pdbx_seq_one_letter_code
_entity_poly.pdbx_strand_id
1 'polypeptide(L)' 'MALEPIDSRERVPIPRSGRIRRCRVRHVSILPAGDGPRVQVDCLLGGREYPLPLGTMDEAREICNACTATTVWRADED' A
#
# COMPACT_ATOMS: atom_id res chain seq x y z
N MET A 1 -29.55 -17.67 -15.69
CA MET A 1 -28.13 -17.24 -15.85
C MET A 1 -27.45 -17.56 -14.54
N ALA A 2 -26.53 -18.51 -14.53
CA ALA A 2 -25.77 -18.88 -13.34
C ALA A 2 -24.63 -17.87 -13.18
N LEU A 3 -24.53 -17.27 -11.99
CA LEU A 3 -23.39 -16.44 -11.60
C LEU A 3 -22.22 -17.39 -11.31
N GLU A 4 -21.13 -17.28 -12.07
CA GLU A 4 -19.94 -18.09 -11.85
C GLU A 4 -19.34 -17.78 -10.47
N PRO A 5 -18.86 -18.80 -9.73
CA PRO A 5 -18.28 -18.59 -8.41
C PRO A 5 -16.99 -17.77 -8.54
N ILE A 6 -16.88 -16.74 -7.70
CA ILE A 6 -15.67 -15.93 -7.58
C ILE A 6 -14.56 -16.87 -7.10
N ASP A 7 -13.57 -17.14 -7.97
CA ASP A 7 -12.38 -17.95 -7.70
C ASP A 7 -11.76 -17.50 -6.37
N SER A 8 -12.02 -18.26 -5.31
CA SER A 8 -11.57 -17.99 -3.95
C SER A 8 -10.10 -18.37 -3.83
N ARG A 9 -9.24 -17.69 -4.58
CA ARG A 9 -7.79 -17.74 -4.38
C ARG A 9 -7.54 -17.40 -2.93
N GLU A 10 -6.98 -18.37 -2.21
CA GLU A 10 -6.59 -18.23 -0.83
C GLU A 10 -5.83 -16.91 -0.66
N ARG A 11 -6.32 -16.04 0.23
CA ARG A 11 -5.69 -14.74 0.48
C ARG A 11 -4.41 -15.00 1.26
N VAL A 12 -3.33 -15.31 0.56
CA VAL A 12 -2.02 -15.50 1.17
C VAL A 12 -1.53 -14.13 1.65
N PRO A 13 -1.32 -13.93 2.97
CA PRO A 13 -0.77 -12.69 3.46
C PRO A 13 0.65 -12.53 2.91
N ILE A 14 0.92 -11.42 2.24
CA ILE A 14 2.26 -11.12 1.76
C ILE A 14 3.14 -10.80 2.98
N PRO A 15 4.23 -11.56 3.22
CA PRO A 15 5.12 -11.30 4.34
C PRO A 15 5.70 -9.88 4.22
N ARG A 16 5.63 -9.12 5.32
CA ARG A 16 6.17 -7.76 5.40
C ARG A 16 7.37 -7.77 6.33
N SER A 17 8.50 -7.29 5.85
CA SER A 17 9.70 -7.10 6.66
C SER A 17 9.66 -5.74 7.36
N GLY A 18 9.55 -5.76 8.69
CA GLY A 18 9.60 -4.56 9.55
C GLY A 18 8.28 -3.81 9.72
N ARG A 19 8.30 -2.79 10.59
CA ARG A 19 7.15 -1.92 10.85
C ARG A 19 7.21 -0.70 9.92
N ILE A 20 6.11 -0.45 9.22
CA ILE A 20 5.89 0.77 8.44
C ILE A 20 4.78 1.56 9.12
N ARG A 21 5.05 2.81 9.54
CA ARG A 21 4.06 3.63 10.23
C ARG A 21 2.78 3.74 9.41
N ARG A 22 1.61 3.72 10.06
CA ARG A 22 0.31 3.79 9.39
C ARG A 22 -0.11 5.24 9.15
N CYS A 23 0.01 5.72 7.91
CA CYS A 23 -0.60 6.97 7.48
C CYS A 23 -1.93 6.73 6.74
N ARG A 24 -2.82 7.72 6.79
CA ARG A 24 -4.16 7.70 6.20
C ARG A 24 -4.18 7.92 4.68
N VAL A 25 -3.06 8.41 4.14
CA VAL A 25 -2.93 8.79 2.72
C VAL A 25 -2.10 7.79 1.91
N ARG A 26 -1.62 6.70 2.52
CA ARG A 26 -0.93 5.64 1.77
C ARG A 26 -1.96 4.75 1.08
N HIS A 27 -1.77 4.58 -0.21
CA HIS A 27 -2.49 3.63 -1.04
C HIS A 27 -1.58 2.46 -1.41
N VAL A 28 -2.11 1.25 -1.38
CA VAL A 28 -1.36 0.04 -1.75
C VAL A 28 -2.14 -0.68 -2.84
N SER A 29 -1.46 -0.90 -3.96
CA SER A 29 -2.02 -1.47 -5.19
C SER A 29 -1.24 -2.73 -5.54
N ILE A 30 -1.92 -3.71 -6.14
CA ILE A 30 -1.24 -4.85 -6.78
C ILE A 30 -1.32 -4.60 -8.28
N LEU A 31 -0.17 -4.47 -8.92
CA LEU A 31 -0.04 -4.27 -10.36
C LEU A 31 0.31 -5.60 -11.05
N PRO A 32 -0.30 -5.92 -12.20
CA PRO A 32 0.17 -7.03 -13.02
C PRO A 32 1.57 -6.70 -13.56
N ALA A 33 2.51 -7.63 -13.45
CA ALA A 33 3.79 -7.55 -14.13
C ALA A 33 4.15 -8.90 -14.77
N GLY A 34 5.01 -8.87 -15.78
CA GLY A 34 5.37 -10.06 -16.55
C GLY A 34 6.02 -11.18 -15.71
N ASP A 35 6.66 -10.82 -14.61
CA ASP A 35 7.33 -11.74 -13.67
C ASP A 35 6.43 -12.11 -12.45
N GLY A 36 5.17 -11.66 -12.45
CA GLY A 36 4.23 -11.87 -11.34
C GLY A 36 3.61 -10.57 -10.80
N PRO A 37 2.63 -10.66 -9.89
CA PRO A 37 2.01 -9.49 -9.29
C PRO A 37 3.03 -8.68 -8.47
N ARG A 38 3.16 -7.38 -8.76
CA ARG A 38 4.02 -6.46 -8.00
C ARG A 38 3.19 -5.58 -7.09
N VAL A 39 3.68 -5.36 -5.88
CA VAL A 39 3.07 -4.40 -4.95
C VAL A 39 3.62 -3.01 -5.24
N GLN A 40 2.72 -2.06 -5.44
CA GLN A 40 3.01 -0.64 -5.59
C GLN A 40 2.41 0.11 -4.41
N VAL A 41 3.15 1.07 -3.88
CA VAL A 41 2.74 1.96 -2.81
C VAL A 41 2.75 3.38 -3.33
N ASP A 42 1.67 4.11 -3.11
CA ASP A 42 1.52 5.50 -3.53
C ASP A 42 1.16 6.38 -2.31
N CYS A 43 1.74 7.57 -2.26
CA CYS A 43 1.40 8.61 -1.29
C CYS A 43 0.39 9.59 -1.90
N LEU A 44 -0.79 9.69 -1.28
CA LEU A 44 -1.88 10.56 -1.72
C LEU A 44 -1.94 11.88 -0.93
N LEU A 45 -0.83 12.32 -0.34
CA LEU A 45 -0.78 13.57 0.43
C LEU A 45 -1.16 14.79 -0.44
N GLY A 46 -0.75 14.80 -1.71
CA GLY A 46 -1.11 15.83 -2.69
C GLY A 46 -2.52 15.70 -3.27
N GLY A 47 -3.32 14.73 -2.80
CA GLY A 47 -4.63 14.38 -3.35
C GLY A 47 -4.58 13.14 -4.24
N ARG A 48 -5.76 12.59 -4.54
CA ARG A 48 -5.91 11.38 -5.39
C ARG A 48 -5.57 11.63 -6.86
N GLU A 49 -5.66 12.88 -7.29
CA GLU A 49 -5.34 13.32 -8.66
C GLU A 49 -3.82 13.38 -8.90
N TYR A 50 -3.03 13.51 -7.82
CA TYR A 50 -1.57 13.62 -7.86
C TYR A 50 -0.92 12.57 -6.95
N PRO A 51 -1.10 11.26 -7.24
CA PRO A 51 -0.45 10.21 -6.47
C PRO A 51 1.06 10.26 -6.67
N LEU A 52 1.82 10.26 -5.57
CA LEU A 52 3.28 10.14 -5.61
C LEU A 52 3.68 8.67 -5.45
N PRO A 53 4.21 8.00 -6.48
CA PRO A 53 4.66 6.62 -6.36
C PRO A 53 5.88 6.53 -5.44
N LEU A 54 5.78 5.68 -4.41
CA LEU A 54 6.85 5.37 -3.47
C LEU A 54 7.57 4.05 -3.79
N GLY A 55 7.05 3.28 -4.76
CA GLY A 55 7.63 2.00 -5.19
C GLY A 55 7.08 0.82 -4.40
N THR A 56 7.93 -0.12 -4.02
CA THR A 56 7.57 -1.30 -3.25
C THR A 56 7.30 -0.99 -1.76
N MET A 57 6.80 -1.97 -1.02
CA MET A 57 6.62 -1.84 0.43
C MET A 57 7.93 -1.58 1.20
N ASP A 58 9.06 -2.09 0.70
CA ASP A 58 10.36 -1.91 1.36
C ASP A 58 10.92 -0.51 1.09
N GLU A 59 10.88 -0.05 -0.16
CA GLU A 59 11.24 1.33 -0.54
C GLU A 59 10.37 2.37 0.16
N ALA A 60 9.06 2.13 0.21
CA ALA A 60 8.13 3.00 0.91
C ALA A 60 8.35 3.02 2.42
N ARG A 61 9.01 2.01 3.01
CA ARG A 61 9.23 1.92 4.46
C ARG A 61 10.06 3.07 4.97
N GLU A 62 11.19 3.35 4.34
CA GLU A 62 12.10 4.41 4.75
C GLU A 62 11.43 5.78 4.64
N ILE A 63 10.74 6.03 3.52
CA ILE A 63 10.02 7.29 3.26
C ILE A 63 8.86 7.48 4.24
N CYS A 64 8.05 6.45 4.46
CA CYS A 64 6.92 6.52 5.38
C CYS A 64 7.40 6.73 6.82
N ASN A 65 8.44 6.02 7.26
CA ASN A 65 8.92 6.14 8.64
C ASN A 65 9.59 7.49 8.92
N ALA A 66 10.19 8.13 7.90
CA ALA A 66 10.77 9.47 8.00
C ALA A 66 9.75 10.61 7.82
N CYS A 67 8.51 10.31 7.43
CA CYS A 67 7.52 11.34 7.14
C CYS A 67 7.13 12.14 8.40
N THR A 68 7.14 13.46 8.29
CA THR A 68 6.86 14.40 9.39
C THR A 68 5.48 15.06 9.29
N ALA A 69 4.66 14.68 8.31
CA ALA A 69 3.32 15.23 8.12
C ALA A 69 2.39 14.79 9.27
N THR A 70 2.19 15.66 10.27
CA THR A 70 1.50 15.33 11.53
C THR A 70 0.02 14.98 11.34
N THR A 71 -0.63 15.52 10.33
CA THR A 71 -2.07 15.33 10.08
C THR A 71 -2.41 13.99 9.44
N VAL A 72 -1.45 13.30 8.82
CA VAL A 72 -1.74 12.06 8.09
C VAL A 72 -1.65 10.81 8.95
N TRP A 73 -1.03 10.88 10.14
CA TRP A 73 -0.91 9.72 11.01
C TRP A 73 -2.27 9.30 11.57
N ARG A 74 -2.48 7.99 11.71
CA ARG A 74 -3.62 7.50 12.49
C ARG A 74 -3.31 7.70 13.97
N ALA A 75 -4.27 8.24 14.71
CA ALA A 75 -4.17 8.43 16.17
C ALA A 75 -4.13 7.12 16.97
N ASP A 76 -4.37 5.99 16.30
CA ASP A 76 -4.32 4.62 16.86
C ASP A 76 -2.88 4.06 16.96
N GLU A 77 -1.86 4.88 16.67
CA GLU A 77 -0.43 4.52 16.76
C GLU A 77 0.30 5.40 17.79
N ASP A 78 -0.33 5.63 18.95
CA ASP A 78 0.30 6.10 20.19
C ASP A 78 0.20 5.01 21.27
#